data_AF-A0A6M8HLH8-F1
#
_entry.id   AF-A0A6M8HLH8-F1
#
_cell.length_a   1.000
_cell.length_b   1.000
_cell.length_c   1.000
_cell.angle_alpha   90.00
_cell.angle_beta   90.00
_cell.angle_gamma   90.00
#
_symmetry.space_group_name_H-M   'P 1'
#
loop_
_entity.id
_entity.type
_entity.pdbx_description
1 polymer ?
#
loop_
_entity_poly.entity_id
_entity_poly.type
_entity_poly.pdbx_seq_one_letter_code
_entity_poly.pdbx_strand_id
1 'polypeptide(L)'
;MNSQPGADATTAAPGDIELRFSEAPLARLSGVELQTASGAVIPVSSKGMDKNMLVVIPQHPLKTGSYTVKWHVVTADTHRTQGAFAFTVR
;
A
#
# COMPACT_ATOMS: atom_id res chain seq x y z
N MET A 1 -0.91 1.92 11.74
CA MET A 1 -1.43 1.49 10.43
C MET A 1 -1.44 -0.03 10.42
N ASN A 2 -2.47 -0.64 9.85
CA ASN A 2 -2.51 -2.08 9.54
C ASN A 2 -2.61 -2.25 8.03
N SER A 3 -2.07 -3.35 7.49
CA SER A 3 -2.09 -3.64 6.07
C SER A 3 -2.53 -5.08 5.78
N GLN A 4 -3.07 -5.28 4.58
CA GLN A 4 -3.39 -6.59 4.05
C GLN A 4 -2.91 -6.65 2.58
N PRO A 5 -1.89 -7.45 2.23
CA PRO A 5 -1.09 -8.31 3.10
C PRO A 5 -0.37 -7.56 4.23
N GLY A 6 -0.18 -8.25 5.35
CA GLY A 6 0.54 -7.72 6.51
C GLY A 6 2.04 -7.58 6.25
N ALA A 7 2.73 -6.81 7.10
CA ALA A 7 4.19 -6.77 7.10
C ALA A 7 4.78 -8.17 7.28
N ASP A 8 5.78 -8.49 6.44
CA ASP A 8 6.48 -9.77 6.37
C ASP A 8 5.58 -10.99 6.06
N ALA A 9 4.34 -10.75 5.63
CA ALA A 9 3.42 -11.80 5.27
C ALA A 9 3.84 -12.50 3.97
N THR A 10 3.57 -13.80 3.91
CA THR A 10 3.59 -14.58 2.67
C THR A 10 2.17 -14.81 2.20
N THR A 11 1.85 -14.50 0.95
CA THR A 11 0.50 -14.62 0.38
C THR A 11 0.54 -15.15 -1.05
N ALA A 12 -0.58 -15.66 -1.54
CA ALA A 12 -0.82 -15.73 -2.99
C ALA A 12 -0.85 -14.31 -3.58
N ALA A 13 -0.67 -14.18 -4.89
CA ALA A 13 -0.64 -12.89 -5.58
C ALA A 13 -1.92 -12.07 -5.29
N PRO A 14 -1.83 -11.00 -4.47
CA PRO A 14 -3.01 -10.25 -4.09
C PRO A 14 -3.51 -9.41 -5.28
N GLY A 15 -4.84 -9.33 -5.43
CA GLY A 15 -5.47 -8.44 -6.42
C GLY A 15 -5.46 -6.97 -5.98
N ASP A 16 -5.37 -6.73 -4.68
CA ASP A 16 -5.31 -5.43 -4.05
C ASP A 16 -4.54 -5.48 -2.72
N ILE A 17 -4.06 -4.33 -2.28
CA ILE A 17 -3.39 -4.13 -1.00
C ILE A 17 -4.21 -3.11 -0.22
N GLU A 18 -4.70 -3.50 0.95
CA GLU A 18 -5.46 -2.64 1.83
C GLU A 18 -4.54 -1.99 2.87
N LEU A 19 -4.64 -0.67 3.05
CA LEU A 19 -3.96 0.09 4.08
C LEU A 19 -5.00 0.78 4.96
N ARG A 20 -5.03 0.41 6.26
CA ARG A 20 -5.96 0.97 7.25
C ARG A 20 -5.22 1.85 8.24
N PHE A 21 -5.70 3.08 8.37
CA PHE A 21 -5.11 4.13 9.20
C PHE A 21 -5.97 4.40 10.44
N SER A 22 -5.37 4.98 11.48
CA SER A 22 -6.11 5.44 12.67
C SER A 22 -7.00 6.64 12.35
N GLU A 23 -6.56 7.46 11.39
CA GLU A 23 -7.26 8.67 10.94
C GLU A 23 -7.52 8.63 9.44
N ALA A 24 -8.49 9.42 9.00
CA ALA A 24 -8.91 9.49 7.62
C ALA A 24 -7.87 10.20 6.74
N PRO A 25 -7.26 9.52 5.76
CA PRO A 25 -6.32 10.16 4.85
C PRO A 25 -7.07 11.02 3.83
N LEU A 26 -6.53 12.22 3.55
CA LEU A 26 -6.88 13.02 2.40
C LEU A 26 -6.32 12.33 1.16
N ALA A 27 -7.15 11.52 0.49
CA ALA A 27 -6.73 10.67 -0.63
C ALA A 27 -6.01 11.43 -1.76
N ARG A 28 -6.38 12.70 -2.03
CA ARG A 28 -5.73 13.54 -3.05
C ARG A 28 -4.31 13.98 -2.70
N LEU A 29 -3.94 13.94 -1.42
CA LEU A 29 -2.62 14.34 -0.89
C LEU A 29 -1.83 13.14 -0.34
N SER A 30 -2.37 11.94 -0.51
CA SER A 30 -1.78 10.68 -0.03
C SER A 30 -1.34 9.84 -1.23
N GLY A 31 -0.40 8.92 -1.01
CA GLY A 31 0.13 8.10 -2.10
C GLY A 31 0.78 6.82 -1.63
N VAL A 32 0.78 5.82 -2.52
CA VAL A 32 1.37 4.50 -2.31
C VAL A 32 2.20 4.14 -3.53
N GLU A 33 3.39 3.61 -3.28
CA GLU A 33 4.31 3.07 -4.27
C GLU A 33 4.60 1.60 -3.94
N LEU A 34 4.50 0.74 -4.95
CA LEU A 34 4.86 -0.67 -4.85
C LEU A 34 6.16 -0.91 -5.59
N GLN A 35 7.12 -1.57 -4.95
CA GLN A 35 8.42 -1.89 -5.54
C GLN A 35 8.70 -3.39 -5.46
N THR A 36 9.42 -3.93 -6.44
CA THR A 36 10.01 -5.28 -6.35
C THR A 36 11.25 -5.27 -5.46
N ALA A 37 11.77 -6.45 -5.12
CA ALA A 37 13.06 -6.61 -4.45
C ALA A 37 14.25 -5.99 -5.20
N SER A 38 14.16 -5.83 -6.53
CA SER A 38 15.18 -5.15 -7.33
C SER A 38 15.03 -3.63 -7.36
N GLY A 39 14.03 -3.08 -6.65
CA GLY A 39 13.72 -1.65 -6.63
C GLY A 39 12.91 -1.16 -7.83
N ALA A 40 12.44 -2.06 -8.69
CA ALA A 40 11.60 -1.67 -9.83
C ALA A 40 10.20 -1.27 -9.34
N VAL A 41 9.74 -0.08 -9.73
CA VAL A 41 8.41 0.42 -9.37
C VAL A 41 7.35 -0.29 -10.20
N ILE A 42 6.33 -0.81 -9.52
CA ILE A 42 5.13 -1.37 -10.13
C ILE A 42 4.06 -0.29 -10.13
N PRO A 43 3.50 0.05 -11.30
CA PRO A 43 2.38 0.97 -11.37
C PRO A 43 1.18 0.45 -10.57
N VAL A 44 0.64 1.32 -9.72
CA VAL A 44 -0.56 1.05 -8.92
C VAL A 44 -1.57 2.17 -9.13
N SER A 45 -2.84 1.82 -8.96
CA SER A 45 -3.89 2.80 -8.69
C SER A 45 -4.26 2.74 -7.22
N SER A 46 -4.64 3.86 -6.61
CA SER A 46 -5.13 3.87 -5.23
C SER A 46 -6.44 4.64 -5.13
N LYS A 47 -7.35 4.13 -4.30
CA LYS A 47 -8.64 4.78 -4.01
C LYS A 47 -8.94 4.71 -2.52
N GLY A 48 -9.55 5.76 -1.98
CA GLY A 48 -10.19 5.71 -0.67
C GLY A 48 -11.51 4.96 -0.78
N MET A 49 -11.74 3.96 0.06
CA MET A 49 -12.99 3.17 0.04
C MET A 49 -13.84 3.41 1.30
N ASP A 50 -13.20 3.56 2.47
CA ASP A 50 -13.82 3.96 3.74
C ASP A 50 -13.12 5.20 4.30
N LYS A 51 -13.67 5.80 5.37
CA LYS A 51 -13.08 6.98 6.02
C LYS A 51 -11.58 6.81 6.26
N ASN A 52 -11.11 5.62 6.66
CA ASN A 52 -9.72 5.41 7.09
C ASN A 52 -8.98 4.33 6.30
N MET A 53 -9.41 4.02 5.07
CA MET A 53 -8.84 2.94 4.27
C MET A 53 -8.46 3.38 2.86
N LEU A 54 -7.23 3.05 2.45
CA LEU A 54 -6.77 3.12 1.07
C LEU A 54 -6.67 1.70 0.49
N VAL A 55 -7.29 1.49 -0.67
CA VAL A 55 -7.16 0.27 -1.46
C VAL A 55 -6.21 0.56 -2.62
N VAL A 56 -5.19 -0.27 -2.77
CA VAL A 56 -4.12 -0.12 -3.77
C VAL A 56 -4.19 -1.29 -4.71
N ILE A 57 -4.42 -1.04 -6.00
CA ILE A 57 -4.61 -2.07 -7.01
C ILE A 57 -3.41 -2.03 -7.96
N PRO A 58 -2.56 -3.08 -8.00
CA PRO A 58 -1.51 -3.22 -9.01
C PRO A 58 -2.11 -3.25 -10.42
N GLN A 59 -1.49 -2.54 -11.37
CA GLN A 59 -1.96 -2.54 -12.76
C GLN A 59 -1.71 -3.86 -13.49
N HIS A 60 -0.80 -4.68 -12.95
CA HIS A 60 -0.47 -6.00 -13.46
C HIS A 60 -0.43 -7.02 -12.32
N PRO A 61 -0.79 -8.30 -12.58
CA PRO A 61 -0.67 -9.37 -11.59
C PRO A 61 0.75 -9.46 -11.02
N LEU A 62 0.85 -9.60 -9.70
CA LEU A 62 2.13 -9.75 -9.02
C LEU A 62 2.68 -11.16 -9.25
N LYS A 63 3.92 -11.24 -9.72
CA LYS A 63 4.65 -12.51 -9.84
C LYS A 63 5.16 -12.95 -8.46
N THR A 64 5.53 -14.23 -8.33
CA THR A 64 6.26 -14.72 -7.16
C THR A 64 7.52 -13.87 -6.91
N GLY A 65 7.70 -13.43 -5.67
CA GLY A 65 8.80 -12.54 -5.28
C GLY A 65 8.49 -11.67 -4.07
N SER A 66 9.49 -10.93 -3.61
CA SER A 66 9.33 -9.97 -2.52
C SER A 66 9.00 -8.58 -3.04
N TYR A 67 8.10 -7.91 -2.33
CA TYR A 67 7.61 -6.58 -2.65
C TYR A 67 7.71 -5.66 -1.45
N THR A 68 7.98 -4.39 -1.70
CA THR A 68 7.99 -3.33 -0.70
C THR A 68 6.89 -2.33 -1.03
N VAL A 69 6.00 -2.09 -0.08
CA VAL A 69 4.99 -1.04 -0.14
C VAL A 69 5.51 0.17 0.62
N LYS A 70 5.72 1.28 -0.08
CA LYS A 70 6.00 2.59 0.51
C LYS A 70 4.75 3.43 0.47
N TRP A 71 4.43 4.10 1.56
CA TRP A 71 3.22 4.91 1.65
C TRP A 71 3.49 6.21 2.36
N HIS A 72 2.70 7.23 2.00
CA HIS A 72 2.53 8.43 2.79
C HIS A 72 1.07 8.82 2.80
N VAL A 73 0.59 9.30 3.93
CA VAL A 73 -0.75 9.84 4.07
C VAL A 73 -0.72 11.20 4.72
N VAL A 74 -1.65 12.05 4.31
CA VAL A 74 -1.87 13.37 4.90
C VAL A 74 -3.28 13.38 5.48
N THR A 75 -3.43 13.75 6.74
CA THR A 75 -4.71 13.82 7.44
C THR A 75 -5.25 15.26 7.43
N ALA A 76 -6.53 15.44 7.79
CA ALA A 76 -7.20 16.74 7.75
C ALA A 76 -6.60 17.79 8.70
N ASP A 77 -5.94 17.34 9.76
CA ASP A 77 -5.22 18.16 10.74
C ASP A 77 -3.80 18.55 10.26
N THR A 78 -3.49 18.32 8.98
CA THR A 78 -2.22 18.63 8.29
C THR A 78 -1.03 17.77 8.69
N HIS A 79 -1.21 16.71 9.49
CA HIS A 79 -0.13 15.77 9.77
C HIS A 79 0.13 14.86 8.56
N ARG A 80 1.40 14.80 8.14
CA ARG A 80 1.88 13.83 7.17
C ARG A 80 2.59 12.69 7.91
N THR A 81 2.12 11.48 7.69
CA THR A 81 2.81 10.26 8.14
C THR A 81 3.22 9.42 6.94
N GLN A 82 4.30 8.66 7.09
CA GLN A 82 4.83 7.80 6.04
C GLN A 82 5.46 6.55 6.64
N GLY A 83 5.62 5.53 5.81
CA GLY A 83 6.28 4.30 6.21
C GLY A 83 6.48 3.37 5.04
N ALA A 84 7.06 2.21 5.34
CA ALA A 84 7.21 1.13 4.40
C ALA A 84 7.05 -0.21 5.10
N PHE A 85 6.59 -1.22 4.37
CA PHE A 85 6.60 -2.61 4.79
C PHE A 85 6.85 -3.52 3.60
N ALA A 86 7.28 -4.75 3.85
CA ALA A 86 7.48 -5.75 2.82
C ALA A 86 6.48 -6.90 2.95
N PHE A 87 6.21 -7.60 1.85
CA PHE A 87 5.50 -8.88 1.83
C PHE A 87 6.06 -9.75 0.70
N THR A 88 5.78 -11.05 0.74
CA THR A 88 6.22 -12.01 -0.27
C THR A 88 5.02 -12.65 -0.96
N VAL A 89 5.03 -12.64 -2.29
CA VAL A 89 4.12 -13.45 -3.10
C VAL A 89 4.77 -14.81 -3.34
N ARG A 90 4.05 -15.89 -3.03
CA ARG A 90 4.46 -17.27 -3.34
C ARG A 90 3.42 -17.95 -4.22
#